data_AF-W1PG14-F1
#
_entry.id   AF-W1PG14-F1
#
_cell.length_a   1.000
_cell.length_b   1.000
_cell.length_c   1.000
_cell.angle_alpha   90.00
_cell.angle_beta   90.00
_cell.angle_gamma   90.00
#
_symmetry.space_group_name_H-M   'P 1'
#
loop_
_entity.id
_entity.type
_entity.pdbx_description
1 polymer ?
#
loop_
_entity_poly.entity_id
_entity_poly.type
_entity_poly.pdbx_seq_one_letter_code
_entity_poly.pdbx_strand_id
1 'polypeptide(L)'
;MSVRDVEQMRRELQAVERDIAEAELARGSWEDKVWDMEKEIEKVVKEMIGLVGDCNEAIERLKIGNDLKFKLNSSGSSLAEVLGIDYKSILKPALIVFGDDSKKNGKKKYEEFVALQKQLHEKFLQQDAMKSDNAIRLAKIEEVTASDP
;
A
#
# COMPACT_ATOMS: atom_id res chain seq x y z
N MET A 1 -15.86 -46.32 -63.91
CA MET A 1 -15.71 -44.90 -63.53
C MET A 1 -15.63 -44.09 -64.81
N SER A 2 -16.48 -43.09 -64.98
CA SER A 2 -16.55 -42.28 -66.20
C SER A 2 -15.48 -41.18 -66.17
N VAL A 3 -15.02 -40.71 -67.32
CA VAL A 3 -14.06 -39.59 -67.42
C VAL A 3 -14.57 -38.33 -66.72
N ARG A 4 -15.90 -38.11 -66.75
CA ARG A 4 -16.55 -37.01 -66.03
C ARG A 4 -16.43 -37.14 -64.51
N ASP A 5 -16.51 -38.35 -63.98
CA ASP A 5 -16.38 -38.60 -62.54
C ASP A 5 -14.96 -38.21 -62.07
N VAL A 6 -13.94 -38.55 -62.87
CA VAL A 6 -12.53 -38.21 -62.58
C VAL A 6 -12.29 -36.70 -62.64
N GLU A 7 -12.86 -36.00 -63.63
CA GLU A 7 -12.77 -34.55 -63.73
C GLU A 7 -13.49 -33.83 -62.58
N GLN A 8 -14.63 -34.35 -62.15
CA GLN A 8 -15.36 -33.82 -61.00
C GLN A 8 -14.53 -33.98 -59.72
N MET A 9 -14.03 -35.18 -59.44
CA MET A 9 -13.18 -35.45 -58.28
C MET A 9 -11.95 -34.54 -58.25
N ARG A 10 -11.33 -34.28 -59.42
CA ARG A 10 -10.19 -33.36 -59.53
C ARG A 10 -10.55 -31.93 -59.13
N ARG A 11 -11.73 -31.42 -59.53
CA ARG A 11 -12.18 -30.07 -59.15
C ARG A 11 -12.50 -29.97 -57.66
N GLU A 12 -13.15 -30.98 -57.11
CA GLU A 12 -13.46 -31.05 -55.68
C GLU A 12 -12.17 -31.09 -54.84
N LEU A 13 -11.17 -31.89 -55.25
CA LEU A 13 -9.88 -31.92 -54.59
C LEU A 13 -9.18 -30.55 -54.60
N GLN A 14 -9.17 -29.87 -55.75
CA GLN A 14 -8.59 -28.52 -55.86
C GLN A 14 -9.34 -27.48 -55.02
N ALA A 15 -10.65 -27.63 -54.83
CA ALA A 15 -11.41 -26.77 -53.94
C ALA A 15 -10.99 -27.02 -52.47
N VAL A 16 -10.90 -28.28 -52.06
CA VAL A 16 -10.43 -28.65 -50.72
C VAL A 16 -9.00 -28.16 -50.45
N GLU A 17 -8.09 -28.29 -51.42
CA GLU A 17 -6.71 -27.79 -51.28
C GLU A 17 -6.67 -26.26 -51.07
N ARG A 18 -7.53 -25.50 -51.75
CA ARG A 18 -7.65 -24.06 -51.51
C ARG A 18 -8.22 -23.76 -50.13
N ASP A 19 -9.29 -24.44 -49.73
CA ASP A 19 -9.93 -24.25 -48.43
C ASP A 19 -8.94 -24.56 -47.28
N ILE A 20 -8.10 -25.60 -47.45
CA ILE A 20 -7.01 -25.93 -46.51
C ILE A 20 -6.01 -24.78 -46.44
N ALA A 21 -5.53 -24.28 -47.58
CA ALA A 21 -4.56 -23.20 -47.61
C ALA A 21 -5.11 -21.91 -46.96
N GLU A 22 -6.37 -21.58 -47.20
CA GLU A 22 -7.06 -20.45 -46.56
C GLU A 22 -7.19 -20.65 -45.04
N ALA A 23 -7.55 -21.86 -44.60
CA ALA A 23 -7.64 -22.20 -43.18
C ALA A 23 -6.27 -22.15 -42.47
N GLU A 24 -5.20 -22.59 -43.13
CA GLU A 24 -3.83 -22.51 -42.59
C GLU A 24 -3.36 -21.07 -42.44
N LEU A 25 -3.64 -20.20 -43.40
CA LEU A 25 -3.36 -18.76 -43.31
C LEU A 25 -4.14 -18.10 -42.17
N ALA A 26 -5.43 -18.41 -42.04
CA ALA A 26 -6.26 -17.91 -40.94
C ALA A 26 -5.74 -18.38 -39.58
N ARG A 27 -5.32 -19.65 -39.47
CA ARG A 27 -4.71 -20.20 -38.26
C ARG A 27 -3.43 -19.47 -37.90
N GLY A 28 -2.52 -19.25 -38.85
CA GLY A 28 -1.28 -18.49 -38.58
C GLY A 28 -1.56 -17.08 -38.03
N SER A 29 -2.54 -16.38 -38.59
CA SER A 29 -2.96 -15.07 -38.05
C SER A 29 -3.53 -15.14 -36.63
N TRP A 30 -4.21 -16.23 -36.27
CA TRP A 30 -4.68 -16.45 -34.91
C TRP A 30 -3.57 -16.82 -33.94
N GLU A 31 -2.60 -17.62 -34.37
CA GLU A 31 -1.41 -17.97 -33.59
C GLU A 31 -0.60 -16.70 -33.23
N ASP A 32 -0.38 -15.81 -34.20
CA ASP A 32 0.29 -14.52 -33.95
C ASP A 32 -0.46 -13.66 -32.91
N LYS A 33 -1.80 -13.60 -33.01
CA LYS A 33 -2.63 -12.85 -32.04
C LYS A 33 -2.56 -13.45 -30.64
N VAL A 34 -2.59 -14.79 -30.53
CA VAL A 34 -2.46 -15.47 -29.24
C VAL A 34 -1.10 -15.17 -28.64
N TRP A 35 -0.03 -15.23 -29.43
CA TRP A 35 1.32 -14.90 -29.00
C TRP A 35 1.45 -13.47 -28.45
N ASP A 36 0.90 -12.49 -29.18
CA ASP A 36 0.88 -11.09 -28.74
C ASP A 36 0.08 -10.92 -27.44
N MET A 37 -1.08 -11.58 -27.33
CA MET A 37 -1.90 -11.56 -26.12
C MET A 37 -1.18 -12.18 -24.92
N GLU A 38 -0.53 -13.33 -25.09
CA GLU A 38 0.25 -14.00 -24.05
C GLU A 38 1.35 -13.09 -23.51
N LYS A 39 2.06 -12.39 -24.41
CA LYS A 39 3.12 -11.44 -24.04
C LYS A 39 2.58 -10.24 -23.23
N GLU A 40 1.44 -9.67 -23.63
CA GLU A 40 0.84 -8.56 -22.88
C GLU A 40 0.31 -9.02 -21.52
N ILE A 41 -0.30 -10.21 -21.44
CA ILE A 41 -0.74 -10.80 -20.17
C ILE A 41 0.45 -11.01 -19.24
N GLU A 42 1.56 -11.59 -19.73
CA GLU A 42 2.78 -11.81 -18.94
C GLU A 42 3.30 -10.49 -18.34
N LYS A 43 3.32 -9.43 -19.16
CA LYS A 43 3.74 -8.10 -18.72
C LYS A 43 2.82 -7.57 -17.61
N VAL A 44 1.50 -7.58 -17.81
CA VAL A 44 0.53 -7.07 -16.83
C VAL A 44 0.60 -7.87 -15.52
N VAL A 45 0.77 -9.19 -15.59
CA VAL A 45 0.92 -10.04 -14.39
C VAL A 45 2.19 -9.68 -13.62
N LYS A 46 3.32 -9.46 -14.29
CA LYS A 46 4.57 -9.02 -13.63
C LYS A 46 4.41 -7.67 -12.94
N GLU A 47 3.78 -6.71 -13.61
CA GLU A 47 3.48 -5.39 -13.02
C GLU A 47 2.58 -5.52 -11.80
N MET A 48 1.53 -6.34 -11.87
CA MET A 48 0.63 -6.62 -10.75
C MET A 48 1.36 -7.24 -9.56
N ILE A 49 2.24 -8.22 -9.78
CA ILE A 49 3.06 -8.84 -8.73
C ILE A 49 3.93 -7.77 -8.04
N GLY A 50 4.56 -6.88 -8.82
CA GLY A 50 5.34 -5.77 -8.28
C GLY A 50 4.52 -4.86 -7.38
N LEU A 51 3.38 -4.37 -7.88
CA LEU A 51 2.48 -3.49 -7.11
C LEU A 51 1.97 -4.15 -5.82
N VAL A 52 1.66 -5.44 -5.85
CA VAL A 52 1.28 -6.20 -4.66
C VAL A 52 2.43 -6.28 -3.65
N GLY A 53 3.66 -6.46 -4.11
CA GLY A 53 4.86 -6.41 -3.27
C GLY A 53 5.00 -5.05 -2.56
N ASP A 54 4.93 -3.96 -3.32
CA ASP A 54 5.02 -2.59 -2.79
C ASP A 54 3.91 -2.30 -1.78
N CYS A 55 2.69 -2.75 -2.07
CA CYS A 55 1.55 -2.61 -1.17
C CYS A 55 1.76 -3.37 0.15
N ASN A 56 2.25 -4.61 0.08
CA ASN A 56 2.51 -5.42 1.26
C ASN A 56 3.63 -4.83 2.13
N GLU A 57 4.69 -4.29 1.52
CA GLU A 57 5.75 -3.59 2.24
C GLU A 57 5.21 -2.34 2.95
N ALA A 58 4.36 -1.56 2.26
CA ALA A 58 3.73 -0.38 2.85
C ALA A 58 2.83 -0.74 4.04
N ILE A 59 2.02 -1.79 3.93
CA ILE A 59 1.16 -2.26 5.03
C ILE A 59 2.01 -2.69 6.23
N GLU A 60 3.10 -3.42 5.99
CA GLU A 60 4.01 -3.86 7.05
C GLU A 60 4.68 -2.67 7.77
N ARG A 61 5.12 -1.65 7.04
CA ARG A 61 5.68 -0.42 7.63
C ARG A 61 4.67 0.33 8.49
N LEU A 62 3.40 0.36 8.07
CA LEU A 62 2.33 1.00 8.82
C LEU A 62 1.86 0.16 10.02
N LYS A 63 2.22 -1.13 10.09
CA LYS A 63 1.80 -2.09 11.13
C LYS A 63 0.27 -2.16 11.28
N ILE A 64 -0.45 -2.07 10.16
CA ILE A 64 -1.91 -2.08 10.12
C ILE A 64 -2.36 -3.53 10.07
N GLY A 65 -2.71 -4.09 11.24
CA GLY A 65 -3.22 -5.46 11.39
C GLY A 65 -2.18 -6.53 11.03
N ASN A 66 -2.02 -7.54 11.89
CA ASN A 66 -0.98 -8.56 11.67
C ASN A 66 -1.24 -9.45 10.43
N ASP A 67 -2.49 -9.52 9.96
CA ASP A 67 -2.92 -10.45 8.90
C ASP A 67 -3.33 -9.75 7.59
N LEU A 68 -3.22 -8.42 7.51
CA LEU A 68 -3.58 -7.66 6.31
C LEU A 68 -2.43 -7.72 5.30
N LYS A 69 -2.43 -8.74 4.44
CA LYS A 69 -1.48 -8.86 3.34
C LYS A 69 -2.20 -9.39 2.10
N PHE A 70 -1.89 -8.80 0.95
CA PHE A 70 -2.25 -9.35 -0.35
C PHE A 70 -1.53 -10.69 -0.53
N LYS A 71 -2.28 -11.72 -0.92
CA LYS A 71 -1.78 -13.08 -1.17
C LYS A 71 -2.30 -13.53 -2.52
N LEU A 72 -1.47 -13.39 -3.54
CA LEU A 72 -1.88 -13.68 -4.90
C LEU A 72 -2.31 -15.14 -5.05
N ASN A 73 -3.49 -15.36 -5.62
CA ASN A 73 -4.05 -16.66 -5.95
C ASN A 73 -4.22 -16.78 -7.47
N SER A 74 -3.39 -17.59 -8.10
CA SER A 74 -3.46 -17.83 -9.55
C SER A 74 -4.74 -18.53 -10.01
N SER A 75 -5.47 -19.17 -9.10
CA SER A 75 -6.73 -19.86 -9.38
C SER A 75 -7.97 -18.99 -9.10
N GLY A 76 -7.78 -17.73 -8.72
CA GLY A 76 -8.88 -16.81 -8.45
C GLY A 76 -9.64 -16.44 -9.71
N SER A 77 -10.98 -16.41 -9.63
CA SER A 77 -11.84 -15.99 -10.75
C SER A 77 -12.35 -14.57 -10.59
N SER A 78 -12.27 -14.02 -9.38
CA SER A 78 -12.58 -12.61 -9.07
C SER A 78 -11.35 -11.85 -8.58
N LEU A 79 -11.39 -10.52 -8.65
CA LEU A 79 -10.29 -9.68 -8.16
C LEU A 79 -9.96 -9.93 -6.68
N ALA A 80 -10.98 -10.09 -5.83
CA ALA A 80 -10.78 -10.36 -4.41
C ALA A 80 -10.12 -11.72 -4.16
N GLU A 81 -10.49 -12.75 -4.94
CA GLU A 81 -9.86 -14.06 -4.88
C GLU A 81 -8.43 -14.00 -5.38
N VAL A 82 -8.17 -13.36 -6.53
CA VAL A 82 -6.83 -13.20 -7.11
C VAL A 82 -5.90 -12.45 -6.17
N LEU A 83 -6.39 -11.41 -5.49
CA LEU A 83 -5.61 -10.62 -4.55
C LEU A 83 -5.50 -11.27 -3.15
N GLY A 84 -6.32 -12.27 -2.85
CA GLY A 84 -6.41 -12.95 -1.56
C GLY A 84 -7.02 -12.11 -0.42
N ILE A 85 -7.36 -10.85 -0.69
CA ILE A 85 -7.99 -9.92 0.24
C ILE A 85 -8.84 -8.93 -0.55
N ASP A 86 -10.02 -8.61 -0.04
CA ASP A 86 -10.86 -7.59 -0.65
C ASP A 86 -10.45 -6.18 -0.21
N TYR A 87 -10.08 -5.34 -1.17
CA TYR A 87 -9.70 -3.96 -0.91
C TYR A 87 -10.84 -3.16 -0.28
N LYS A 88 -12.07 -3.30 -0.79
CA LYS A 88 -13.18 -2.40 -0.44
C LYS A 88 -13.73 -2.66 0.96
N SER A 89 -13.85 -3.92 1.35
CA SER A 89 -14.47 -4.35 2.60
C SER A 89 -13.48 -4.63 3.71
N ILE A 90 -12.21 -4.91 3.41
CA ILE A 90 -11.20 -5.26 4.42
C ILE A 90 -10.12 -4.18 4.53
N LEU A 91 -9.34 -3.97 3.46
CA LEU A 91 -8.15 -3.10 3.56
C LEU A 91 -8.50 -1.62 3.71
N LYS A 92 -9.44 -1.10 2.90
CA LYS A 92 -9.84 0.31 2.94
C LYS A 92 -10.40 0.73 4.30
N PRO A 93 -11.33 -0.02 4.93
CA PRO A 93 -11.79 0.29 6.28
C PRO A 93 -10.65 0.27 7.31
N ALA A 94 -9.75 -0.72 7.25
CA ALA A 94 -8.61 -0.79 8.17
C ALA A 94 -7.68 0.43 8.06
N LEU A 95 -7.42 0.90 6.84
CA LEU A 95 -6.63 2.12 6.59
C LEU A 95 -7.31 3.37 7.15
N ILE A 96 -8.64 3.48 7.03
CA ILE A 96 -9.41 4.61 7.58
C ILE A 96 -9.31 4.63 9.10
N VAL A 97 -9.57 3.49 9.75
CA VAL A 97 -9.48 3.35 11.21
C VAL A 97 -8.07 3.70 11.70
N PHE A 98 -7.04 3.18 11.04
CA PHE A 98 -5.65 3.49 11.37
C PHE A 98 -5.34 5.00 11.27
N GLY A 99 -5.84 5.66 10.22
CA GLY A 99 -5.68 7.10 10.02
C GLY A 99 -6.34 7.92 11.12
N ASP A 100 -7.57 7.57 11.49
CA ASP A 100 -8.33 8.25 12.54
C ASP A 100 -7.68 8.06 13.92
N ASP A 101 -7.25 6.83 14.24
CA ASP A 101 -6.55 6.53 15.49
C ASP A 101 -5.21 7.25 15.59
N SER A 102 -4.45 7.30 14.47
CA SER A 102 -3.19 8.03 14.39
C SER A 102 -3.40 9.52 14.65
N LYS A 103 -4.44 10.12 14.05
CA LYS A 103 -4.78 11.54 14.26
C LYS A 103 -5.19 11.81 15.70
N LYS A 104 -6.02 10.95 16.29
CA LYS A 104 -6.47 11.05 17.69
C LYS A 104 -5.30 10.93 18.67
N ASN A 105 -4.42 9.95 18.46
CA ASN A 105 -3.23 9.74 19.29
C ASN A 105 -2.25 10.91 19.16
N GLY A 106 -2.03 11.41 17.94
CA GLY A 106 -1.20 12.59 17.70
C GLY A 106 -1.74 13.83 18.43
N LYS A 107 -3.05 14.08 18.35
CA LYS A 107 -3.72 15.17 19.09
C LYS A 107 -3.51 15.03 20.60
N LYS A 108 -3.74 13.84 21.16
CA LYS A 108 -3.57 13.57 22.59
C LYS A 108 -2.13 13.84 23.05
N LYS A 109 -1.13 13.34 22.31
CA LYS A 109 0.29 13.58 22.62
C LYS A 109 0.65 15.07 22.57
N TYR A 110 0.08 15.81 21.63
CA TYR A 110 0.29 17.25 21.53
C TYR A 110 -0.33 18.00 22.72
N GLU A 111 -1.56 17.64 23.11
CA GLU A 111 -2.21 18.20 24.30
C GLU A 111 -1.41 17.92 25.59
N GLU A 112 -0.88 16.70 25.73
CA GLU A 112 0.02 16.31 26.82
C GLU A 112 1.31 17.14 26.82
N PHE A 113 1.93 17.35 25.65
CA PHE A 113 3.13 18.17 25.51
C PHE A 113 2.88 19.62 25.94
N VAL A 114 1.77 20.22 25.50
CA VAL A 114 1.38 21.59 25.89
C VAL A 114 1.18 21.69 27.41
N ALA A 115 0.53 20.69 28.02
CA ALA A 115 0.35 20.65 29.48
C ALA A 115 1.69 20.58 30.23
N LEU A 116 2.63 19.75 29.76
CA LEU A 116 3.98 19.65 30.34
C LEU A 116 4.76 20.96 30.20
N GLN A 117 4.66 21.63 29.05
CA GLN A 117 5.30 22.93 28.84
C GLN A 117 4.78 23.98 29.83
N LYS A 118 3.46 24.00 30.08
CA LYS A 118 2.85 24.90 31.07
C LYS A 118 3.35 24.60 32.49
N GLN A 119 3.38 23.33 32.89
CA GLN A 119 3.89 22.92 34.20
C GLN A 119 5.37 23.29 34.37
N LEU A 120 6.19 23.11 33.33
CA LEU A 120 7.60 23.49 33.36
C LEU A 120 7.77 24.99 33.56
N HIS A 121 6.99 25.81 32.85
CA HIS A 121 7.02 27.27 33.02
C HIS A 121 6.62 27.70 34.44
N GLU A 122 5.56 27.11 35.00
CA GLU A 122 5.14 27.36 36.39
C GLU A 122 6.25 26.98 37.39
N LYS A 123 6.97 25.88 37.15
CA LYS A 123 8.11 25.46 37.98
C LYS A 123 9.28 26.44 37.91
N PHE A 124 9.58 27.00 36.73
CA PHE A 124 10.59 28.05 36.60
C PHE A 124 10.22 29.31 37.38
N LEU A 125 8.97 29.77 37.28
CA LEU A 125 8.50 30.92 38.05
C LEU A 125 8.59 30.69 39.57
N GLN A 126 8.22 29.49 40.04
CA GLN A 126 8.38 29.12 41.45
C GLN A 126 9.86 29.13 41.87
N GLN A 127 10.75 28.63 41.03
CA GLN A 127 12.19 28.62 41.31
C GLN A 127 12.77 30.03 41.39
N ASP A 128 12.37 30.94 40.49
CA ASP A 128 12.84 32.33 40.51
C ASP A 128 12.31 33.10 41.72
N ALA A 129 11.05 32.87 42.12
CA ALA A 129 10.51 33.42 43.36
C ALA A 129 11.30 32.94 44.59
N MET A 130 11.57 31.62 44.68
CA MET A 130 12.40 31.06 45.77
C MET A 130 13.82 31.66 45.82
N LYS A 131 14.44 31.90 44.66
CA LYS A 131 15.76 32.55 44.60
C LYS A 131 15.70 33.99 45.12
N SER A 132 14.67 34.74 44.74
CA SER A 132 14.47 36.11 45.21
C SER A 132 14.28 36.16 46.73
N ASP A 133 13.40 35.29 47.27
CA ASP A 133 13.17 35.18 48.71
C ASP A 133 14.45 34.83 49.47
N ASN A 134 15.25 33.88 48.95
CA ASN A 134 16.52 33.51 49.55
C ASN A 134 17.53 34.66 49.54
N ALA A 135 17.60 35.46 48.46
CA ALA A 135 18.48 36.63 48.39
C ALA A 135 18.10 37.68 49.45
N ILE A 136 16.80 37.94 49.64
CA ILE A 136 16.31 38.84 50.70
C ILE A 136 16.71 38.32 52.08
N ARG A 137 16.57 37.01 52.33
CA ARG A 137 16.94 36.39 53.60
C ARG A 137 18.45 36.47 53.87
N LEU A 138 19.27 36.27 52.85
CA LEU A 138 20.73 36.39 52.97
C LEU A 138 21.15 37.82 53.32
N ALA A 139 20.61 38.83 52.63
CA ALA A 139 20.90 40.23 52.95
C ALA A 139 20.55 40.59 54.40
N LYS A 140 19.43 40.06 54.91
CA LYS A 140 19.00 40.28 56.30
C LYS A 140 19.92 39.60 57.33
N ILE A 141 20.48 38.44 56.99
CA ILE A 141 21.48 37.77 57.84
C ILE A 141 22.77 38.60 57.86
N GLU A 142 23.23 39.08 56.69
CA GLU A 142 24.43 39.91 56.58
C GLU A 142 24.32 41.19 57.43
N GLU A 143 23.18 41.90 57.37
CA GLU A 143 22.92 43.09 58.19
C GLU A 143 23.00 42.81 59.70
N VAL A 144 22.45 41.68 60.16
CA VAL A 144 22.48 41.29 61.58
C VAL A 144 23.90 40.93 62.00
N THR A 145 24.63 40.15 61.19
CA THR A 145 26.02 39.78 61.49
C THR A 145 27.00 40.96 61.42
N ALA A 146 26.67 42.03 60.68
CA ALA A 146 27.47 43.25 60.63
C ALA A 146 27.17 44.22 61.79
N SER A 147 26.07 44.00 62.54
CA SER A 147 25.65 44.85 63.66
C SER A 147 26.04 44.30 65.05
N ASP A 148 26.54 43.06 65.14
CA ASP A 148 27.14 42.51 66.36
C ASP A 148 28.68 42.73 66.33
N PRO A 149 29.25 43.55 67.25
CA PRO A 149 30.70 43.81 67.34
C PRO A 149 31.53 42.66 67.91
#